data_AF-A0A963VVX4-F1
#
_entry.id   AF-A0A963VVX4-F1
#
_cell.length_a   1.000
_cell.length_b   1.000
_cell.length_c   1.000
_cell.angle_alpha   90.00
_cell.angle_beta   90.00
_cell.angle_gamma   90.00
#
_symmetry.space_group_name_H-M   'P 1'
#
loop_
_entity.id
_entity.type
_entity.pdbx_description
1 polymer ?
#
loop_
_entity_poly.entity_id
_entity_poly.type
_entity_poly.pdbx_seq_one_letter_code
_entity_poly.pdbx_strand_id
1 'polypeptide(L)'
;KMKGMGQIVTWSVRDESLHCEGITRLFHAFTKERGCLTKAVKEDIIDCCQKTVRLEDAFIDLAFEDGPVPGMTAKEIKKYIRYIADWRLDQLGFDPIYMVDDHPLPWLAPLLNGVEHANFFETRATEYSKGATKGSWQDVWANFDNRRKARAANEEDLTDDDSPDMFGDGGTGSGRVQAAE
;
A
#
# COMPACT_ATOMS: atom_id res chain seq x y z
N LYS A 1 18.06 -9.74 16.35
CA LYS A 1 17.93 -10.88 15.41
C LYS A 1 16.96 -10.45 14.30
N MET A 2 17.34 -10.64 13.03
CA MET A 2 16.53 -10.44 11.79
C MET A 2 15.66 -9.16 11.70
N LYS A 3 16.28 -7.97 11.67
CA LYS A 3 15.56 -6.68 11.54
C LYS A 3 14.64 -6.62 10.30
N GLY A 4 15.07 -7.16 9.15
CA GLY A 4 14.28 -7.13 7.91
C GLY A 4 13.02 -8.00 7.94
N MET A 5 13.01 -9.08 8.72
CA MET A 5 11.81 -9.95 8.84
C MET A 5 10.74 -9.29 9.72
N GLY A 6 11.15 -8.52 10.74
CA GLY A 6 10.21 -7.75 11.56
C GLY A 6 9.45 -6.69 10.78
N GLN A 7 10.11 -5.99 9.85
CA GLN A 7 9.49 -4.93 9.03
C GLN A 7 8.40 -5.47 8.10
N ILE A 8 8.62 -6.62 7.46
CA ILE A 8 7.63 -7.26 6.59
C ILE A 8 6.39 -7.67 7.39
N VAL A 9 6.59 -8.24 8.58
CA VAL A 9 5.48 -8.63 9.46
C VAL A 9 4.67 -7.39 9.89
N THR A 10 5.33 -6.27 10.21
CA THR A 10 4.64 -5.03 10.57
C THR A 10 3.76 -4.49 9.44
N TRP A 11 4.22 -4.52 8.18
CA TRP A 11 3.39 -4.10 7.05
C TRP A 11 2.19 -5.02 6.85
N SER A 12 2.39 -6.34 6.95
CA SER A 12 1.30 -7.31 6.86
C SER A 12 0.25 -7.10 7.97
N VAL A 13 0.67 -6.78 9.20
CA VAL A 13 -0.25 -6.49 10.31
C VAL A 13 -1.06 -5.22 10.06
N ARG A 14 -0.44 -4.19 9.48
CA ARG A 14 -1.14 -2.93 9.16
C ARG A 14 -2.21 -3.14 8.08
N ASP A 15 -1.86 -3.87 7.04
CA ASP A 15 -2.80 -4.20 5.96
C ASP A 15 -3.98 -5.01 6.52
N GLU A 16 -3.71 -6.02 7.35
CA GLU A 16 -4.77 -6.84 7.94
C GLU A 16 -5.65 -6.04 8.91
N SER A 17 -5.08 -5.08 9.63
CA SER A 17 -5.85 -4.17 10.48
C SER A 17 -6.82 -3.32 9.65
N LEU A 18 -6.37 -2.80 8.50
CA LEU A 18 -7.21 -2.04 7.58
C LEU A 18 -8.30 -2.91 6.93
N HIS A 19 -7.98 -4.14 6.54
CA HIS A 19 -8.95 -5.10 6.03
C HIS A 19 -10.03 -5.38 7.07
N CYS A 20 -9.65 -5.70 8.30
CA CYS A 20 -10.56 -5.93 9.42
C CYS A 20 -11.49 -4.73 9.64
N GLU A 21 -10.94 -3.51 9.67
CA GLU A 21 -11.72 -2.29 9.86
C GLU A 21 -12.73 -2.08 8.71
N GLY A 22 -12.29 -2.26 7.46
CA GLY A 22 -13.15 -2.13 6.28
C GLY A 22 -14.31 -3.12 6.28
N ILE A 23 -14.02 -4.40 6.60
CA ILE A 23 -15.03 -5.46 6.66
C ILE A 23 -16.03 -5.20 7.79
N THR A 24 -15.57 -4.78 8.97
CA THR A 24 -16.45 -4.43 10.09
C THR A 24 -17.40 -3.30 9.72
N ARG A 25 -16.91 -2.24 9.07
CA ARG A 25 -17.77 -1.13 8.59
C ARG A 25 -18.80 -1.61 7.57
N LEU A 26 -18.39 -2.46 6.64
CA LEU A 26 -19.29 -3.07 5.65
C LEU A 26 -20.35 -3.93 6.32
N PHE A 27 -19.99 -4.76 7.30
CA PHE A 27 -20.90 -5.57 8.08
C PHE A 27 -22.00 -4.72 8.74
N HIS A 28 -21.62 -3.63 9.42
CA HIS A 28 -22.58 -2.73 10.05
C HIS A 28 -23.51 -2.04 9.05
N ALA A 29 -22.97 -1.56 7.92
CA ALA A 29 -23.77 -0.93 6.87
C ALA A 29 -24.77 -1.95 6.28
N PHE A 30 -24.30 -3.13 5.90
CA PHE A 30 -25.11 -4.18 5.28
C PHE A 30 -26.21 -4.69 6.20
N THR A 31 -25.89 -4.95 7.47
CA THR A 31 -26.87 -5.42 8.46
C THR A 31 -27.92 -4.36 8.76
N LYS A 32 -27.55 -3.08 8.81
CA LYS A 32 -28.47 -1.95 8.97
C LYS A 32 -29.40 -1.77 7.77
N GLU A 33 -28.89 -1.90 6.55
CA GLU A 33 -29.68 -1.74 5.32
C GLU A 33 -30.65 -2.90 5.09
N ARG A 34 -30.24 -4.13 5.42
CA ARG A 34 -31.01 -5.34 5.12
C ARG A 34 -31.81 -5.89 6.28
N GLY A 35 -31.52 -5.49 7.52
CA GLY A 35 -32.14 -6.06 8.71
C GLY A 35 -31.90 -7.57 8.85
N CYS A 36 -30.80 -8.08 8.27
CA CYS A 36 -30.54 -9.52 8.14
C CYS A 36 -29.85 -10.14 9.36
N LEU A 37 -29.52 -9.35 10.39
CA LEU A 37 -28.87 -9.82 11.61
C LEU A 37 -29.87 -10.50 12.55
N THR A 38 -30.41 -11.63 12.08
CA THR A 38 -31.35 -12.47 12.84
C THR A 38 -30.66 -13.17 14.00
N LYS A 39 -31.45 -13.73 14.93
CA LYS A 39 -30.92 -14.52 16.04
C LYS A 39 -30.03 -15.68 15.56
N ALA A 40 -30.46 -16.41 14.53
CA ALA A 40 -29.69 -17.53 13.99
C ALA A 40 -28.32 -17.08 13.44
N VAL A 41 -28.27 -15.94 12.75
CA VAL A 41 -27.00 -15.39 12.23
C VAL A 41 -26.09 -14.94 13.37
N LYS A 42 -26.65 -14.33 14.42
CA LYS A 42 -25.88 -13.94 15.62
C LYS A 42 -25.27 -15.15 16.31
N GLU A 43 -26.03 -16.23 16.47
CA GLU A 43 -25.56 -17.49 17.06
C GLU A 43 -24.47 -18.13 16.20
N ASP A 44 -24.62 -18.12 14.88
CA ASP A 44 -23.63 -18.66 13.94
C ASP A 44 -22.30 -17.88 13.98
N ILE A 45 -22.34 -16.55 14.08
CA ILE A 45 -21.14 -15.72 14.27
C ILE A 45 -20.41 -16.10 15.57
N ILE A 46 -21.15 -16.29 16.67
CA ILE A 46 -20.59 -16.68 17.96
C ILE A 46 -19.97 -18.08 17.89
N ASP A 47 -20.65 -19.06 17.27
CA ASP A 47 -20.12 -20.41 17.09
C ASP A 47 -18.86 -20.42 16.22
N CYS A 48 -18.86 -19.64 15.13
CA CYS A 48 -17.67 -19.47 14.28
C CYS A 48 -16.49 -18.89 15.07
N CYS A 49 -16.72 -17.87 15.90
CA CYS A 49 -15.69 -17.31 16.77
C CYS A 49 -15.10 -18.38 17.71
N GLN A 50 -15.96 -19.12 18.42
CA GLN A 50 -15.52 -20.18 19.34
C GLN A 50 -14.77 -21.31 18.61
N LYS A 51 -15.23 -21.69 17.41
CA LYS A 51 -14.57 -22.69 16.58
C LYS A 51 -13.18 -22.23 16.15
N THR A 52 -13.03 -20.99 15.72
CA THR A 52 -11.73 -20.41 15.36
C THR A 52 -10.77 -20.45 16.55
N VAL A 53 -11.21 -20.04 17.74
CA VAL A 53 -10.35 -20.10 18.95
C VAL A 53 -9.90 -21.53 19.26
N ARG A 54 -10.75 -22.54 19.08
CA ARG A 54 -10.37 -23.95 19.27
C ARG A 54 -9.32 -24.41 18.26
N LEU A 55 -9.43 -23.97 17.01
CA LEU A 55 -8.46 -24.27 15.95
C LEU A 55 -7.11 -23.59 16.25
N GLU A 56 -7.14 -22.34 16.67
CA GLU A 56 -5.94 -21.61 17.07
C GLU A 56 -5.27 -22.24 18.31
N ASP A 57 -6.04 -22.71 19.28
CA ASP A 57 -5.49 -23.42 20.43
C ASP A 57 -4.70 -24.68 20.00
N ALA A 58 -5.24 -25.45 19.05
CA ALA A 58 -4.58 -26.64 18.50
C ALA A 58 -3.34 -26.27 17.67
N PHE A 59 -3.42 -25.18 16.90
CA PHE A 59 -2.28 -24.66 16.15
C PHE A 59 -1.16 -24.18 17.08
N ILE A 60 -1.50 -23.52 18.18
CA ILE A 60 -0.52 -23.09 19.20
C ILE A 60 0.10 -24.31 19.88
N ASP A 61 -0.68 -25.34 20.21
CA ASP A 61 -0.09 -26.56 20.78
C ASP A 61 0.93 -27.18 19.82
N LEU A 62 0.59 -27.27 18.52
CA LEU A 62 1.51 -27.73 17.47
C LEU A 62 2.76 -26.83 17.36
N ALA A 63 2.59 -25.52 17.34
CA ALA A 63 3.68 -24.56 17.20
C ALA A 63 4.67 -24.58 18.38
N PHE A 64 4.24 -25.08 19.55
CA PHE A 64 5.03 -25.20 20.76
C PHE A 64 5.41 -26.66 21.10
N GLU A 65 5.23 -27.62 20.18
CA GLU A 65 5.57 -29.04 20.40
C GLU A 65 7.04 -29.26 20.79
N ASP A 66 7.95 -28.49 20.19
CA ASP A 66 9.40 -28.53 20.50
C ASP A 66 9.78 -27.81 21.80
N GLY A 67 8.79 -27.28 22.53
CA GLY A 67 8.96 -26.61 23.81
C GLY A 67 8.79 -25.08 23.75
N PRO A 68 8.85 -24.41 24.92
CA PRO A 68 8.61 -22.99 25.03
C PRO A 68 9.72 -22.14 24.39
N VAL A 69 9.32 -21.04 23.75
CA VAL A 69 10.24 -20.04 23.19
C VAL A 69 10.65 -19.06 24.32
N PRO A 70 11.93 -18.65 24.41
CA PRO A 70 12.36 -17.70 25.43
C PRO A 70 11.52 -16.42 25.42
N GLY A 71 10.89 -16.10 26.55
CA GLY A 71 10.07 -14.89 26.73
C GLY A 71 8.61 -15.02 26.28
N MET A 72 8.14 -16.22 25.91
CA MET A 72 6.76 -16.43 25.47
C MET A 72 6.30 -17.86 25.72
N THR A 73 5.18 -18.03 26.41
CA THR A 73 4.56 -19.35 26.64
C THR A 73 3.33 -19.54 25.76
N ALA A 74 3.03 -20.80 25.40
CA ALA A 74 1.80 -21.16 24.70
C ALA A 74 0.55 -20.63 25.42
N LYS A 75 0.55 -20.67 26.76
CA LYS A 75 -0.56 -20.18 27.59
C LYS A 75 -0.80 -18.68 27.42
N GLU A 76 0.26 -17.87 27.36
CA GLU A 76 0.14 -16.42 27.17
C GLU A 76 -0.40 -16.09 25.76
N ILE A 77 0.03 -16.83 24.73
CA ILE A 77 -0.46 -16.66 23.36
C ILE A 77 -1.92 -17.08 23.24
N LYS A 78 -2.32 -18.20 23.86
CA LYS A 78 -3.71 -18.63 23.95
C LYS A 78 -4.61 -17.59 24.64
N LYS A 79 -4.10 -16.94 25.69
CA LYS A 79 -4.80 -15.82 26.34
C LYS A 79 -4.91 -14.61 25.42
N TYR A 80 -3.87 -14.32 24.63
CA TYR A 80 -3.89 -13.25 23.64
C TYR A 80 -4.91 -13.49 22.53
N ILE A 81 -5.03 -14.72 22.00
CA ILE A 81 -6.07 -15.07 21.03
C ILE A 81 -7.48 -14.80 21.58
N ARG A 82 -7.74 -15.14 22.85
CA ARG A 82 -9.03 -14.88 23.50
C ARG A 82 -9.30 -13.37 23.65
N TYR A 83 -8.29 -12.59 24.02
CA TYR A 83 -8.36 -11.13 24.05
C TYR A 83 -8.75 -10.54 22.68
N ILE A 84 -8.10 -11.01 21.60
CA ILE A 84 -8.43 -10.56 20.24
C ILE A 84 -9.84 -11.02 19.82
N ALA A 85 -10.25 -12.24 20.19
CA ALA A 85 -11.59 -12.75 19.90
C ALA A 85 -12.68 -11.86 20.53
N ASP A 86 -12.55 -11.53 21.82
CA ASP A 86 -13.47 -10.63 22.50
C ASP A 86 -13.45 -9.22 21.87
N TRP A 87 -12.27 -8.70 21.52
CA TRP A 87 -12.15 -7.41 20.84
C TRP A 87 -12.84 -7.38 19.46
N ARG A 88 -12.75 -8.47 18.69
CA ARG A 88 -13.45 -8.58 17.39
C ARG A 88 -14.96 -8.71 17.54
N LEU A 89 -15.43 -9.41 18.57
CA LEU A 89 -16.85 -9.50 18.88
C LEU A 89 -17.42 -8.13 19.27
N ASP A 90 -16.71 -7.38 20.11
CA ASP A 90 -17.07 -6.01 20.49
C ASP A 90 -17.17 -5.09 19.27
N GLN A 91 -16.20 -5.15 18.36
CA GLN A 91 -16.23 -4.40 17.09
C GLN A 91 -17.44 -4.72 16.21
N LEU A 92 -17.96 -5.94 16.28
CA LEU A 92 -19.18 -6.36 15.58
C LEU A 92 -20.47 -6.06 16.39
N GLY A 93 -20.34 -5.55 17.62
CA GLY A 93 -21.46 -5.21 18.51
C GLY A 93 -22.01 -6.38 19.31
N PHE A 94 -21.18 -7.37 19.62
CA PHE A 94 -21.53 -8.55 20.42
C PHE A 94 -20.87 -8.50 21.80
N ASP A 95 -21.50 -9.16 22.77
CA ASP A 95 -20.94 -9.31 24.11
C ASP A 95 -19.70 -10.23 24.09
N PRO A 96 -18.68 -9.95 24.92
CA PRO A 96 -17.50 -10.78 25.03
C PRO A 96 -17.83 -12.18 25.58
N ILE A 97 -17.04 -13.18 25.18
CA ILE A 97 -17.23 -14.59 25.58
C ILE A 97 -16.19 -14.99 26.62
N TYR A 98 -14.96 -14.51 26.47
CA TYR A 98 -13.83 -14.95 27.30
C TYR A 98 -13.51 -13.98 28.45
N MET A 99 -14.10 -12.78 28.44
CA MET A 99 -13.97 -11.76 29.48
C MET A 99 -12.50 -11.42 29.79
N VAL A 100 -11.69 -11.27 28.74
CA VAL A 100 -10.27 -10.91 28.89
C VAL A 100 -10.12 -9.40 28.73
N ASP A 101 -10.14 -8.67 29.83
CA ASP A 101 -10.13 -7.20 29.81
C ASP A 101 -8.73 -6.62 29.50
N ASP A 102 -7.68 -7.24 30.03
CA ASP A 102 -6.31 -6.73 29.93
C ASP A 102 -5.52 -7.38 28.79
N HIS A 103 -4.80 -6.56 28.02
CA HIS A 103 -3.90 -7.02 26.97
C HIS A 103 -2.77 -7.90 27.57
N PRO A 104 -2.76 -9.22 27.32
CA PRO A 104 -1.89 -10.15 28.05
C PRO A 104 -0.41 -10.09 27.63
N LEU A 105 -0.10 -9.45 26.49
CA LEU A 105 1.26 -9.28 25.96
C LEU A 105 1.58 -7.78 25.77
N PRO A 106 1.79 -7.01 26.85
CA PRO A 106 1.91 -5.54 26.75
C PRO A 106 3.09 -5.07 25.91
N TRP A 107 4.14 -5.89 25.77
CA TRP A 107 5.28 -5.61 24.90
C TRP A 107 4.96 -5.70 23.40
N LEU A 108 3.87 -6.37 23.02
CA LEU A 108 3.44 -6.55 21.63
C LEU A 108 2.73 -5.30 21.11
N ALA A 109 1.99 -4.59 21.95
CA ALA A 109 1.23 -3.41 21.53
C ALA A 109 2.11 -2.30 20.90
N PRO A 110 3.28 -1.92 21.47
CA PRO A 110 4.20 -0.98 20.83
C PRO A 110 4.82 -1.49 19.52
N LEU A 111 4.93 -2.80 19.32
CA LEU A 111 5.45 -3.38 18.08
C LEU A 111 4.42 -3.33 16.95
N LEU A 112 3.13 -3.52 17.28
CA LEU A 112 2.03 -3.48 16.32
C LEU A 112 1.59 -2.03 16.02
N ASN A 113 1.53 -1.18 17.05
CA ASN A 113 1.12 0.23 16.94
C ASN A 113 2.28 1.18 16.67
N GLY A 114 3.52 0.67 16.70
CA GLY A 114 4.70 1.42 16.37
C GLY A 114 4.59 1.94 14.94
N VAL A 115 4.25 3.22 14.81
CA VAL A 115 4.75 4.02 13.70
C VAL A 115 6.26 3.83 13.80
N GLU A 116 6.84 3.02 12.93
CA GLU A 116 8.27 3.14 12.64
C GLU A 116 8.45 4.61 12.25
N HIS A 117 8.79 5.45 13.22
CA HIS A 117 9.73 6.51 12.95
C HIS A 117 10.93 5.75 12.42
N ALA A 118 10.97 5.59 11.10
CA ALA A 118 12.13 5.11 10.40
C ALA A 118 13.29 5.84 11.06
N ASN A 119 14.16 5.10 11.73
CA ASN A 119 15.42 5.66 12.18
C ASN A 119 16.11 6.09 10.88
N PHE A 120 15.95 7.38 10.55
CA PHE A 120 16.44 8.03 9.34
C PHE A 120 17.96 7.85 9.17
N PHE A 121 18.63 7.39 10.24
CA PHE A 121 20.05 7.05 10.30
C PHE A 121 20.38 5.56 10.10
N GLU A 122 19.42 4.62 10.11
CA GLU A 122 19.68 3.18 9.86
C GLU A 122 19.28 2.72 8.46
N THR A 123 18.41 3.44 7.75
CA THR A 123 18.12 3.17 6.34
C THR A 123 19.31 3.63 5.50
N ARG A 124 20.27 2.75 5.24
CA ARG A 124 21.30 3.02 4.23
C ARG A 124 20.57 3.16 2.90
N ALA A 125 20.44 4.39 2.41
CA ALA A 125 19.89 4.70 1.09
C ALA A 125 20.64 3.86 0.03
N THR A 126 20.01 2.77 -0.38
CA THR A 126 20.40 1.96 -1.54
C THR A 126 19.29 1.98 -2.57
N GLU A 127 18.40 2.97 -2.50
CA GLU A 127 17.62 3.40 -3.65
C GLU A 127 18.50 4.34 -4.48
N TYR A 128 19.07 3.77 -5.54
CA TYR A 128 19.61 4.46 -6.71
C TYR A 128 20.32 5.79 -6.41
N SER A 129 21.60 5.74 -6.05
CA SER A 129 22.51 6.74 -6.59
C SER A 129 22.44 6.59 -8.11
N LYS A 130 21.56 7.37 -8.76
CA LYS A 130 21.67 7.74 -10.17
C LYS A 130 23.15 7.97 -10.38
N GLY A 131 23.76 7.11 -11.20
CA GLY A 131 25.19 7.10 -11.41
C GLY A 131 25.66 8.53 -11.58
N ALA A 132 26.67 8.91 -10.80
CA ALA A 132 27.35 10.19 -10.96
C ALA A 132 27.63 10.36 -12.45
N THR A 133 26.85 11.24 -13.12
CA THR A 133 27.18 11.69 -14.47
C THR A 133 28.51 12.39 -14.32
N LYS A 134 29.58 11.71 -14.72
CA LYS A 134 30.91 12.30 -14.81
C LYS A 134 30.89 13.26 -15.99
N GLY A 135 31.15 14.53 -15.71
CA GLY A 135 31.22 15.61 -16.68
C GLY A 135 31.18 16.95 -15.98
N SER A 136 31.94 17.92 -16.48
CA SER A 136 31.90 19.30 -16.01
C SER A 136 30.68 19.99 -16.61
N TRP A 137 29.91 20.74 -15.81
CA TRP A 137 28.75 21.50 -16.33
C TRP A 137 29.18 22.47 -17.42
N GLN A 138 30.40 23.00 -17.33
CA GLN A 138 31.02 23.89 -18.30
C GLN A 138 31.10 23.25 -19.71
N ASP A 139 31.36 21.93 -19.79
CA ASP A 139 31.43 21.21 -21.07
C ASP A 139 30.06 21.02 -21.70
N VAL A 140 29.00 20.93 -20.87
CA VAL A 140 27.61 20.79 -21.33
C VAL A 140 27.11 22.10 -21.92
N TRP A 141 27.39 23.23 -21.26
CA TRP A 141 27.02 24.56 -21.75
C TRP A 141 27.80 24.94 -23.02
N ALA A 142 29.12 24.65 -23.07
CA ALA A 142 29.93 24.91 -24.26
C ALA A 142 29.44 24.12 -25.50
N ASN A 143 29.03 22.86 -25.32
CA ASN A 143 28.46 22.05 -26.39
C ASN A 143 27.05 22.49 -26.82
N PHE A 144 26.31 23.15 -25.94
CA PHE A 144 24.99 23.71 -26.27
C PHE A 144 25.16 25.02 -27.07
N ASP A 145 26.07 25.89 -26.66
CA ASP A 145 26.38 27.14 -27.37
C ASP A 145 26.99 26.88 -28.75
N ASN A 146 27.89 25.89 -28.88
CA ASN A 146 28.44 25.50 -30.18
C ASN A 146 27.37 24.92 -31.12
N ARG A 147 26.39 24.17 -30.61
CA ARG A 147 25.26 23.67 -31.42
C ARG A 147 24.29 24.78 -31.83
N ARG A 148 24.08 25.79 -30.98
CA ARG A 148 23.31 27.00 -31.36
C ARG A 148 24.02 27.81 -32.42
N LYS A 149 25.34 28.02 -32.29
CA LYS A 149 26.13 28.72 -33.31
C LYS A 149 26.18 27.96 -34.64
N ALA A 150 26.28 26.63 -34.61
CA ALA A 150 26.23 25.81 -35.82
C ALA A 150 24.85 25.82 -36.49
N ARG A 151 23.76 25.89 -35.73
CA ARG A 151 22.40 26.05 -36.28
C ARG A 151 22.18 27.45 -36.88
N ALA A 152 22.64 28.50 -36.20
CA ALA A 152 22.56 29.87 -36.72
C ALA A 152 23.40 30.03 -38.00
N ALA A 153 24.58 29.41 -38.07
CA ALA A 153 25.41 29.41 -39.27
C ALA A 153 24.80 28.64 -40.45
N ASN A 154 23.97 27.63 -40.20
CA ASN A 154 23.23 26.91 -41.24
C ASN A 154 21.91 27.59 -41.67
N GLU A 155 21.41 28.56 -40.89
CA GLU A 155 20.21 29.36 -41.23
C GLU A 155 20.56 30.65 -41.99
N GLU A 156 21.80 31.14 -41.89
CA GLU A 156 22.28 32.30 -42.68
C GLU A 156 22.78 31.94 -44.10
N ASP A 157 22.87 30.65 -44.46
CA ASP A 157 23.33 30.16 -45.78
C ASP A 157 22.17 29.71 -46.71
N LEU A 158 20.92 30.05 -46.37
CA LEU A 158 19.72 29.64 -47.12
C LEU A 158 18.85 30.82 -47.63
N THR A 159 19.42 32.02 -47.72
CA THR A 159 18.77 33.15 -48.39
C THR A 159 19.71 33.80 -49.39
N ASP A 160 19.98 33.11 -50.50
CA ASP A 160 20.30 33.69 -51.81
C ASP A 160 20.62 32.56 -52.80
N ASP A 161 19.63 32.10 -53.58
CA ASP A 161 19.82 31.84 -55.01
C ASP A 161 18.48 31.68 -55.74
N ASP A 162 18.45 32.23 -56.95
CA ASP A 162 17.31 32.66 -57.74
C ASP A 162 17.15 31.71 -58.94
N SER A 163 16.12 30.85 -59.00
CA SER A 163 15.73 30.07 -60.21
C SER A 163 14.38 29.32 -60.11
N PRO A 164 13.69 29.05 -61.25
CA PRO A 164 12.25 29.31 -61.38
C PRO A 164 11.31 28.10 -61.22
N ASP A 165 10.06 28.47 -60.94
CA ASP A 165 8.81 27.72 -60.76
C ASP A 165 8.57 26.58 -61.79
N MET A 166 8.23 25.38 -61.28
CA MET A 166 7.93 24.19 -62.08
C MET A 166 6.71 23.44 -61.48
N PHE A 167 5.51 23.87 -61.89
CA PHE A 167 4.20 23.17 -61.75
C PHE A 167 3.60 23.14 -60.32
N GLY A 168 2.41 23.65 -60.01
CA GLY A 168 1.20 23.91 -60.78
C GLY A 168 0.02 23.30 -60.02
N ASP A 169 -0.63 24.06 -59.11
CA ASP A 169 -1.77 23.56 -58.33
C ASP A 169 -3.10 23.92 -59.03
N GLY A 170 -3.63 22.93 -59.75
CA GLY A 170 -4.92 22.96 -60.41
C GLY A 170 -6.06 22.61 -59.46
N GLY A 171 -6.76 23.66 -59.01
CA GLY A 171 -8.18 23.77 -58.66
C GLY A 171 -9.01 22.52 -58.31
N THR A 172 -9.58 22.54 -57.11
CA THR A 172 -10.99 22.21 -56.79
C THR A 172 -11.35 23.03 -55.53
N GLY A 173 -12.49 23.69 -55.32
CA GLY A 173 -13.81 23.64 -55.94
C GLY A 173 -14.88 23.58 -54.84
N SER A 174 -15.30 24.76 -54.34
CA SER A 174 -16.58 25.16 -53.70
C SER A 174 -17.51 24.11 -53.03
N GLY A 175 -17.91 24.38 -51.77
CA GLY A 175 -19.05 23.73 -51.10
C GLY A 175 -19.46 24.33 -49.75
N ARG A 176 -20.34 25.34 -49.76
CA ARG A 176 -21.19 25.85 -48.65
C ARG A 176 -22.20 24.73 -48.28
N VAL A 177 -22.78 24.50 -47.08
CA VAL A 177 -23.57 25.34 -46.17
C VAL A 177 -23.88 24.51 -44.91
N GLN A 178 -23.93 25.12 -43.71
CA GLN A 178 -24.93 24.77 -42.71
C GLN A 178 -25.27 26.01 -41.87
N ALA A 179 -26.56 26.19 -41.62
CA ALA A 179 -27.20 27.34 -41.00
C ALA A 179 -27.92 26.91 -39.70
N ALA A 180 -28.30 27.92 -38.90
CA ALA A 180 -29.23 27.87 -37.75
C ALA A 180 -28.64 27.20 -36.49
N GLU A 181 -28.74 27.73 -35.27
CA GLU A 181 -29.61 28.74 -34.63
C GLU A 181 -28.79 29.68 -33.73
#